data_AF-A0A5M8PLD7-F1
#
_entry.id   AF-A0A5M8PLD7-F1
#
_cell.length_a   1.000
_cell.length_b   1.000
_cell.length_c   1.000
_cell.angle_alpha   90.00
_cell.angle_beta   90.00
_cell.angle_gamma   90.00
#
_symmetry.space_group_name_H-M   'P 1'
#
loop_
_entity.id
_entity.type
_entity.pdbx_description
1 polymer ?
#
loop_
_entity_poly.entity_id
_entity_poly.type
_entity_poly.pdbx_seq_one_letter_code
_entity_poly.pdbx_strand_id
1 'polypeptide(L)'
;MADQSQAPKVDSTPISPLERRDSLEKHLQHRPDPQDLKNRNILLDTNAAPALQSAALELERQRTTDSLKKGLERRPERDELIERTSPLSLPLSPIQFLLFRASAFLPQSTKLTAPVPPGNILPDSTAAPAIQGQQRELLKHMRADSLEQKISNRPKPEDLVREGILKEDEDTTKE
;
A
#
# COMPACT_ATOMS: atom_id res chain seq x y z
N MET A 1 26.02 25.83 -32.50
CA MET A 1 26.25 26.48 -31.19
C MET A 1 27.17 25.59 -30.39
N ALA A 2 28.39 26.04 -30.10
CA ALA A 2 29.34 25.34 -29.23
C ALA A 2 29.42 26.11 -27.90
N ASP A 3 28.97 25.47 -26.83
CA ASP A 3 29.02 25.97 -25.46
C ASP A 3 30.42 25.72 -24.90
N GLN A 4 31.22 26.77 -24.74
CA GLN A 4 32.58 26.66 -24.20
C GLN A 4 32.52 26.53 -22.69
N SER A 5 32.88 25.34 -22.22
CA SER A 5 33.04 25.00 -20.81
C SER A 5 34.12 25.88 -20.18
N GLN A 6 33.72 26.92 -19.47
CA GLN A 6 34.63 27.78 -18.73
C GLN A 6 35.01 27.07 -17.42
N ALA A 7 36.17 26.41 -17.44
CA ALA A 7 36.78 25.88 -16.23
C ALA A 7 37.00 27.00 -15.20
N PRO A 8 36.85 26.75 -13.89
CA PRO A 8 37.08 27.77 -12.87
C PRO A 8 38.53 28.23 -12.97
N LYS A 9 38.71 29.50 -13.36
CA LYS A 9 40.00 30.15 -13.49
C LYS A 9 40.56 30.30 -12.08
N VAL A 10 41.44 29.39 -11.67
CA VAL A 10 42.08 29.41 -10.35
C VAL A 10 42.93 30.68 -10.29
N ASP A 11 42.50 31.63 -9.46
CA ASP A 11 43.17 32.92 -9.29
C ASP A 11 44.40 32.72 -8.41
N SER A 12 45.58 32.73 -9.02
CA SER A 12 46.88 32.54 -8.36
C SER A 12 47.49 33.84 -7.84
N THR A 13 46.69 34.90 -7.74
CA THR A 13 47.14 36.19 -7.20
C THR A 13 47.32 36.11 -5.68
N PRO A 14 48.42 36.65 -5.11
CA PRO A 14 48.63 36.64 -3.66
C PRO A 14 47.64 37.61 -3.00
N ILE A 15 46.48 37.08 -2.61
CA ILE A 15 45.42 37.84 -1.93
C ILE A 15 45.93 38.37 -0.59
N SER A 16 45.71 39.66 -0.33
CA SER A 16 46.04 40.28 0.95
C SER A 16 45.27 39.62 2.09
N PRO A 17 45.85 39.47 3.30
CA PRO A 17 45.17 38.81 4.41
C PRO A 17 43.81 39.42 4.82
N LEU A 18 43.53 40.66 4.41
CA LEU A 18 42.26 41.35 4.71
C LEU A 18 41.18 40.99 3.68
N GLU A 19 41.46 41.08 2.39
CA GLU A 19 40.49 40.72 1.33
C GLU A 19 40.04 39.25 1.39
N ARG A 20 40.93 38.35 1.84
CA ARG A 20 40.58 36.95 2.12
C ARG A 20 39.56 36.82 3.26
N ARG A 21 39.68 37.65 4.31
CA ARG A 21 38.75 37.63 5.46
C ARG A 21 37.37 38.08 5.02
N ASP A 22 37.29 39.20 4.31
CA ASP A 22 36.02 39.77 3.85
C ASP A 22 35.29 38.82 2.89
N SER A 23 36.04 38.17 1.99
CA SER A 23 35.49 37.16 1.08
C SER A 23 34.99 35.92 1.84
N LEU A 24 35.73 35.46 2.86
CA LEU A 24 35.33 34.30 3.66
C LEU A 24 34.08 34.58 4.49
N GLU A 25 34.00 35.75 5.13
CA GLU A 25 32.85 36.22 5.90
C GLU A 25 31.56 36.14 5.07
N LYS A 26 31.60 36.64 3.83
CA LYS A 26 30.46 36.58 2.90
C LYS A 26 30.00 35.16 2.58
N HIS A 27 30.92 34.20 2.43
CA HIS A 27 30.57 32.80 2.14
C HIS A 27 30.06 32.07 3.39
N LEU A 28 30.55 32.43 4.57
CA LEU A 28 30.07 31.85 5.83
C LEU A 28 28.64 32.30 6.15
N GLN A 29 28.24 33.52 5.77
CA GLN A 29 26.87 34.02 5.93
C GLN A 29 25.82 33.19 5.18
N HIS A 30 26.20 32.61 4.04
CA HIS A 30 25.31 31.80 3.19
C HIS A 30 25.52 30.30 3.38
N ARG A 31 26.20 29.90 4.46
CA ARG A 31 26.48 28.49 4.73
C ARG A 31 25.16 27.78 5.08
N PRO A 32 24.76 26.73 4.33
CA PRO A 32 23.58 25.94 4.66
C PRO A 32 23.76 25.17 5.97
N ASP A 33 22.65 24.90 6.66
CA ASP A 33 22.65 24.13 7.89
C ASP A 33 23.11 22.68 7.61
N PRO A 34 23.83 22.02 8.54
CA PRO A 34 24.17 20.60 8.39
C PRO A 34 22.94 19.70 8.11
N GLN A 35 21.76 19.99 8.67
CA GLN A 35 20.55 19.23 8.38
C GLN A 35 20.08 19.40 6.93
N ASP A 36 20.22 20.60 6.35
CA ASP A 36 19.90 20.81 4.93
C ASP A 36 20.85 20.04 4.01
N LEU A 37 22.14 19.94 4.39
CA LEU A 37 23.10 19.12 3.63
C LEU A 37 22.78 17.63 3.71
N LYS A 38 22.25 17.17 4.84
CA LYS A 38 21.77 15.79 5.04
C LYS A 38 20.53 15.49 4.22
N ASN A 39 19.54 16.36 4.29
CA ASN A 39 18.32 16.28 3.47
C ASN A 39 18.63 16.26 1.97
N ARG A 40 19.67 16.99 1.55
CA ARG A 40 20.15 17.00 0.16
C ARG A 40 21.08 15.84 -0.19
N ASN A 41 21.30 14.89 0.73
CA ASN A 41 22.21 13.75 0.59
C ASN A 41 23.67 14.14 0.27
N ILE A 42 24.09 15.34 0.67
CA ILE A 42 25.47 15.81 0.54
C ILE A 42 26.28 15.37 1.76
N LEU A 43 25.70 15.50 2.95
CA LEU A 43 26.27 14.99 4.19
C LEU A 43 25.54 13.71 4.59
N LEU A 44 26.26 12.65 4.94
CA LEU A 44 25.63 11.40 5.34
C LEU A 44 25.04 11.52 6.75
N ASP A 45 23.84 10.94 6.95
CA ASP A 45 23.12 10.93 8.23
C ASP A 45 23.59 9.86 9.22
N THR A 46 24.83 9.39 9.07
CA THR A 46 25.38 8.32 9.91
C THR A 46 26.10 8.89 11.12
N ASN A 47 25.85 8.34 12.31
CA ASN A 47 26.64 8.61 13.51
C ASN A 47 27.99 7.86 13.53
N ALA A 48 28.38 7.24 12.41
CA ALA A 48 29.62 6.49 12.28
C ALA A 48 30.80 7.44 12.03
N ALA A 49 31.99 7.04 12.50
CA ALA A 49 33.21 7.76 12.21
C ALA A 49 33.42 7.90 10.68
N PRO A 50 34.01 9.01 10.18
CA PRO A 50 34.18 9.26 8.74
C PRO A 50 34.83 8.11 7.96
N ALA A 51 35.77 7.40 8.58
CA ALA A 51 36.45 6.25 7.97
C ALA A 51 35.54 5.02 7.75
N LEU A 52 34.43 4.89 8.49
CA LEU A 52 33.54 3.73 8.45
C LEU A 52 32.25 3.98 7.65
N GLN A 53 32.01 5.20 7.18
CA GLN A 53 30.76 5.57 6.52
C GLN A 53 30.52 4.75 5.24
N SER A 54 31.57 4.48 4.47
CA SER A 54 31.50 3.65 3.27
C SER A 54 31.08 2.22 3.58
N ALA A 55 31.72 1.60 4.58
CA ALA A 55 31.41 0.23 5.01
C ALA A 55 30.00 0.12 5.59
N ALA A 56 29.53 1.12 6.34
CA ALA A 56 28.17 1.15 6.88
C ALA A 56 27.12 1.20 5.75
N LEU A 57 27.33 2.04 4.74
CA LEU A 57 26.44 2.14 3.57
C LEU A 57 26.44 0.85 2.75
N GLU A 58 27.59 0.21 2.57
CA GLU A 58 27.69 -1.06 1.87
C GLU A 58 26.93 -2.18 2.59
N LEU A 59 27.03 -2.24 3.92
CA LEU A 59 26.27 -3.19 4.74
C LEU A 59 24.77 -2.92 4.68
N GLU A 60 24.33 -1.66 4.65
CA GLU A 60 22.92 -1.32 4.46
C GLU A 60 22.40 -1.76 3.08
N ARG A 61 23.20 -1.55 2.02
CA ARG A 61 22.90 -2.08 0.68
C ARG A 61 22.78 -3.59 0.71
N GLN A 62 23.71 -4.30 1.34
CA GLN A 62 23.64 -5.76 1.46
C GLN A 62 22.38 -6.22 2.20
N ARG A 63 22.04 -5.57 3.32
CA ARG A 63 20.81 -5.88 4.08
C ARG A 63 19.55 -5.66 3.26
N THR A 64 19.49 -4.55 2.52
CA THR A 64 18.35 -4.28 1.63
C THR A 64 18.29 -5.28 0.49
N THR A 65 19.42 -5.64 -0.13
CA THR A 65 19.43 -6.67 -1.19
C THR A 65 19.02 -8.04 -0.68
N ASP A 66 19.49 -8.44 0.51
CA ASP A 66 19.14 -9.73 1.12
C ASP A 66 17.67 -9.78 1.53
N SER A 67 17.15 -8.67 2.08
CA SER A 67 15.73 -8.53 2.40
C SER A 67 14.86 -8.63 1.15
N LEU A 68 15.25 -7.93 0.07
CA LEU A 68 14.56 -8.00 -1.22
C LEU A 68 14.63 -9.41 -1.80
N LYS A 69 15.80 -10.04 -1.79
CA LYS A 69 15.99 -11.41 -2.27
C LYS A 69 15.06 -12.39 -1.54
N LYS A 70 15.04 -12.34 -0.21
CA LYS A 70 14.14 -13.15 0.63
C LYS A 70 12.66 -12.87 0.33
N GLY A 71 12.31 -11.62 0.05
CA GLY A 71 10.95 -11.24 -0.34
C GLY A 71 10.55 -11.79 -1.71
N LEU A 72 11.47 -11.77 -2.68
CA LEU A 72 11.27 -12.30 -4.03
C LEU A 72 11.16 -13.83 -4.04
N GLU A 73 11.92 -14.53 -3.20
CA GLU A 73 11.82 -15.99 -3.03
C GLU A 73 10.44 -16.44 -2.53
N ARG A 74 9.75 -15.59 -1.76
CA ARG A 74 8.42 -15.87 -1.19
C ARG A 74 7.32 -15.07 -1.87
N ARG A 75 7.57 -14.63 -3.10
CA ARG A 75 6.59 -13.86 -3.85
C ARG A 75 5.38 -14.76 -4.12
N PRO A 76 4.17 -14.40 -3.63
CA PRO A 76 2.96 -15.15 -3.94
C PRO A 76 2.58 -14.98 -5.42
N GLU A 77 2.01 -16.03 -5.98
CA GLU A 77 1.52 -16.01 -7.37
C GLU A 77 0.24 -15.17 -7.50
N ARG A 78 -0.07 -14.77 -8.74
CA ARG A 78 -1.27 -13.96 -9.03
C ARG A 78 -2.55 -14.63 -8.51
N ASP A 79 -2.66 -15.94 -8.73
CA ASP A 79 -3.86 -16.69 -8.39
C ASP A 79 -4.00 -16.86 -6.87
N GLU A 80 -2.89 -17.03 -6.14
CA GLU A 80 -2.90 -17.02 -4.67
C GLU A 80 -3.36 -15.67 -4.09
N LEU A 81 -3.00 -14.55 -4.74
CA LEU A 81 -3.46 -13.22 -4.34
C LEU A 81 -4.95 -13.01 -4.62
N ILE A 82 -5.44 -13.55 -5.74
CA ILE A 82 -6.86 -13.58 -6.11
C ILE A 82 -7.63 -14.42 -5.08
N GLU A 83 -7.22 -15.65 -4.81
CA GLU A 83 -7.89 -16.54 -3.86
C GLU A 83 -7.96 -15.99 -2.44
N ARG A 84 -6.93 -15.27 -1.98
CA ARG A 84 -6.94 -14.57 -0.69
C ARG A 84 -7.88 -13.36 -0.67
N THR A 85 -8.19 -12.81 -1.84
CA THR A 85 -9.04 -11.63 -2.04
C THR A 85 -10.50 -12.01 -2.32
N SER A 86 -10.75 -13.17 -2.95
CA SER A 86 -12.10 -13.67 -3.20
C SER A 86 -12.75 -14.02 -1.85
N PRO A 87 -13.87 -13.40 -1.47
CA PRO A 87 -14.62 -13.85 -0.31
C PRO A 87 -15.15 -15.24 -0.63
N LEU A 88 -14.52 -16.26 -0.04
CA LEU A 88 -14.96 -17.66 0.05
C LEU A 88 -16.31 -17.89 -0.63
N SER A 89 -16.31 -18.26 -1.91
CA SER A 89 -17.52 -18.64 -2.64
C SER A 89 -18.03 -20.03 -2.22
N LEU A 90 -17.73 -20.45 -0.99
CA LEU A 90 -18.26 -21.68 -0.43
C LEU A 90 -19.68 -21.37 0.06
N PRO A 91 -20.71 -22.11 -0.37
CA PRO A 91 -22.01 -22.06 0.27
C PRO A 91 -21.87 -22.70 1.65
N LEU A 92 -21.37 -21.97 2.65
CA LEU A 92 -21.45 -22.41 4.02
C LEU A 92 -22.92 -22.43 4.41
N SER A 93 -23.40 -23.61 4.81
CA SER A 93 -24.70 -23.70 5.46
C SER A 93 -24.74 -22.71 6.64
N PRO A 94 -25.87 -22.03 6.89
CA PRO A 94 -25.97 -21.08 8.00
C PRO A 94 -25.63 -21.69 9.36
N ILE A 95 -25.74 -23.03 9.50
CA ILE A 95 -25.44 -23.77 10.72
C ILE A 95 -23.92 -23.93 10.94
N GLN A 96 -23.11 -24.12 9.88
CA GLN A 96 -21.65 -24.23 10.02
C GLN A 96 -20.98 -22.90 10.44
N PHE A 97 -21.53 -21.75 10.01
CA PHE A 97 -20.97 -20.43 10.32
C PHE A 97 -21.07 -20.06 11.81
N LEU A 98 -22.16 -20.47 12.47
CA LEU A 98 -22.38 -20.21 13.89
C LEU A 98 -21.41 -21.02 14.78
N LEU A 99 -21.07 -22.24 14.35
CA LEU A 99 -20.14 -23.11 15.06
C LEU A 99 -18.68 -22.67 14.88
N PHE A 100 -18.31 -22.11 13.72
CA PHE A 100 -16.97 -21.59 13.47
C PHE A 100 -16.64 -20.36 14.35
N ARG A 101 -17.60 -19.43 14.52
CA ARG A 101 -17.43 -18.22 15.36
C ARG A 101 -17.23 -18.53 16.85
N ALA A 102 -17.70 -19.67 17.34
CA ALA A 102 -17.58 -20.06 18.75
C ALA A 102 -16.20 -20.66 19.11
N SER A 103 -15.40 -21.09 18.12
CA SER A 103 -14.13 -21.80 18.37
C SER A 103 -12.85 -20.94 18.28
N ALA A 104 -12.96 -19.67 17.89
CA ALA A 104 -11.82 -18.80 17.59
C ALA A 104 -11.44 -17.82 18.73
N PHE A 105 -11.51 -18.25 19.99
CA PHE A 105 -11.01 -17.46 21.14
C PHE A 105 -9.87 -18.18 21.85
N LEU A 106 -8.69 -18.22 21.22
CA LEU A 106 -7.46 -18.49 21.95
C LEU A 106 -6.30 -17.70 21.31
N PRO A 107 -5.80 -16.62 21.95
CA PRO A 107 -4.67 -15.88 21.42
C PRO A 107 -3.38 -16.59 21.83
N GLN A 108 -2.78 -17.36 20.91
CA GLN A 108 -1.36 -17.71 21.06
C GLN A 108 -0.50 -16.56 20.53
N SER A 109 0.32 -16.03 21.44
CA SER A 109 1.33 -15.01 21.20
C SER A 109 2.49 -15.62 20.42
N THR A 110 2.44 -15.55 19.09
CA THR A 110 3.63 -15.76 18.23
C THR A 110 4.14 -14.42 17.73
N LYS A 111 5.43 -14.18 18.02
CA LYS A 111 6.18 -12.94 17.77
C LYS A 111 6.05 -12.42 16.32
N LEU A 112 6.06 -11.09 16.23
CA LEU A 112 5.85 -10.23 15.07
C LEU A 112 6.51 -10.72 13.77
N THR A 113 5.69 -11.26 12.88
CA THR A 113 5.66 -10.85 11.47
C THR A 113 4.18 -10.65 11.20
N ALA A 114 3.73 -9.39 11.20
CA ALA A 114 2.33 -9.09 10.98
C ALA A 114 1.93 -9.70 9.63
N PRO A 115 0.99 -10.67 9.57
CA PRO A 115 0.35 -10.98 8.30
C PRO A 115 -0.31 -9.67 7.88
N VAL A 116 0.12 -9.12 6.73
CA VAL A 116 -0.60 -8.03 6.09
C VAL A 116 -2.06 -8.49 6.05
N PRO A 117 -3.01 -7.71 6.60
CA PRO A 117 -4.42 -8.09 6.55
C PRO A 117 -4.75 -8.43 5.10
N PRO A 118 -5.64 -9.40 4.80
CA PRO A 118 -6.04 -9.70 3.43
C PRO A 118 -6.71 -8.45 2.87
N GLY A 119 -5.89 -7.56 2.35
CA GLY A 119 -6.30 -6.42 1.57
C GLY A 119 -6.84 -6.97 0.27
N ASN A 120 -7.69 -6.18 -0.36
CA ASN A 120 -8.21 -6.43 -1.70
C ASN A 120 -7.06 -6.27 -2.74
N ILE A 121 -6.03 -7.10 -2.64
CA ILE A 121 -4.71 -6.89 -3.25
C ILE A 121 -4.79 -7.06 -4.76
N LEU A 122 -5.58 -8.03 -5.24
CA LEU A 122 -5.80 -8.23 -6.67
C LEU A 122 -7.22 -8.75 -6.95
N PRO A 123 -8.00 -8.10 -7.83
CA PRO A 123 -9.27 -8.66 -8.29
C PRO A 123 -9.07 -9.83 -9.25
N ASP A 124 -10.05 -10.73 -9.28
CA ASP A 124 -10.18 -11.87 -10.21
C ASP A 124 -10.38 -11.41 -11.68
N SER A 125 -10.43 -10.10 -11.94
CA SER A 125 -10.66 -9.55 -13.28
C SER A 125 -9.43 -9.68 -14.18
N THR A 126 -9.71 -9.95 -15.46
CA THR A 126 -8.72 -9.95 -16.56
C THR A 126 -8.43 -8.53 -17.09
N ALA A 127 -9.15 -7.50 -16.64
CA ALA A 127 -8.95 -6.13 -17.09
C ALA A 127 -7.58 -5.57 -16.63
N ALA A 128 -6.99 -4.71 -17.47
CA ALA A 128 -5.76 -4.00 -17.16
C ALA A 128 -5.92 -3.10 -15.92
N PRO A 129 -4.85 -2.86 -15.12
CA PRO A 129 -4.93 -2.12 -13.86
C PRO A 129 -5.63 -0.76 -13.95
N ALA A 130 -5.44 -0.05 -15.07
CA ALA A 130 -6.05 1.27 -15.31
C ALA A 130 -7.59 1.23 -15.39
N ILE A 131 -8.19 0.11 -15.82
CA ILE A 131 -9.63 0.00 -16.11
C ILE A 131 -10.38 -0.82 -15.06
N GLN A 132 -9.67 -1.50 -14.15
CA GLN A 132 -10.28 -2.30 -13.08
C GLN A 132 -11.25 -1.49 -12.20
N GLY A 133 -10.94 -0.21 -11.94
CA GLY A 133 -11.82 0.70 -11.20
C GLY A 133 -13.16 0.91 -11.91
N GLN A 134 -13.12 1.31 -13.18
CA GLN A 134 -14.31 1.57 -14.01
C GLN A 134 -15.14 0.30 -14.21
N GLN A 135 -14.49 -0.85 -14.41
CA GLN A 135 -15.19 -2.13 -14.53
C GLN A 135 -15.94 -2.49 -13.23
N ARG A 136 -15.34 -2.27 -12.05
CA ARG A 136 -16.01 -2.51 -10.76
C ARG A 136 -17.22 -1.59 -10.57
N GLU A 137 -17.08 -0.33 -10.96
CA GLU A 137 -18.18 0.63 -10.93
C GLU A 137 -19.34 0.19 -11.84
N LEU A 138 -19.04 -0.17 -13.09
CA LEU A 138 -20.04 -0.71 -14.02
C LEU A 138 -20.72 -1.97 -13.47
N LEU A 139 -19.94 -2.93 -12.94
CA LEU A 139 -20.47 -4.14 -12.33
C LEU A 139 -21.38 -3.83 -11.14
N LYS A 140 -21.08 -2.81 -10.35
CA LYS A 140 -21.94 -2.37 -9.24
C LYS A 140 -23.27 -1.84 -9.76
N HIS A 141 -23.25 -1.01 -10.79
CA HIS A 141 -24.46 -0.48 -11.42
C HIS A 141 -25.31 -1.58 -12.04
N MET A 142 -24.73 -2.45 -12.85
CA MET A 142 -25.45 -3.59 -13.44
C MET A 142 -26.09 -4.49 -12.38
N ARG A 143 -25.39 -4.72 -11.27
CA ARG A 143 -25.90 -5.53 -10.15
C ARG A 143 -27.03 -4.81 -9.43
N ALA A 144 -26.93 -3.48 -9.25
CA ALA A 144 -27.98 -2.67 -8.66
C ALA A 144 -29.25 -2.67 -9.53
N ASP A 145 -29.11 -2.46 -10.84
CA ASP A 145 -30.23 -2.45 -11.79
C ASP A 145 -30.94 -3.82 -11.82
N SER A 146 -30.15 -4.90 -11.81
CA SER A 146 -30.70 -6.26 -11.72
C SER A 146 -31.45 -6.52 -10.41
N LEU A 147 -30.95 -6.00 -9.28
CA LEU A 147 -31.62 -6.12 -8.00
C LEU A 147 -32.90 -5.28 -7.95
N GLU A 148 -32.87 -4.05 -8.47
CA GLU A 148 -34.02 -3.16 -8.55
C GLU A 148 -35.18 -3.82 -9.31
N GLN A 149 -34.88 -4.43 -10.47
CA GLN A 149 -35.88 -5.14 -11.26
C GLN A 149 -36.48 -6.34 -10.49
N LYS A 150 -35.66 -7.08 -9.73
CA LYS A 150 -36.13 -8.21 -8.92
C LYS A 150 -36.96 -7.78 -7.72
N ILE A 151 -36.60 -6.66 -7.10
CA ILE A 151 -37.32 -6.10 -5.95
C ILE A 151 -38.64 -5.48 -6.40
N SER A 152 -38.67 -4.85 -7.58
CA SER A 152 -39.90 -4.31 -8.16
C SER A 152 -40.95 -5.40 -8.42
N ASN A 153 -40.51 -6.60 -8.83
CA ASN A 153 -41.38 -7.76 -9.04
C ASN A 153 -41.58 -8.61 -7.79
N ARG A 154 -41.35 -8.06 -6.60
CA ARG A 154 -41.51 -8.81 -5.36
C ARG A 154 -42.98 -9.18 -5.15
N PRO A 155 -43.34 -10.49 -5.10
CA PRO A 155 -44.71 -10.92 -4.83
C PRO A 155 -45.12 -10.47 -3.43
N LYS A 156 -46.40 -10.15 -3.27
CA LYS A 156 -46.95 -9.74 -1.98
C LYS A 156 -47.09 -10.96 -1.05
N PRO A 157 -47.14 -10.77 0.28
CA PRO A 157 -47.26 -11.88 1.23
C PRO A 157 -48.47 -12.79 0.95
N GLU A 158 -49.58 -12.23 0.46
CA GLU A 158 -50.79 -12.99 0.13
C GLU A 158 -50.56 -13.97 -1.03
N ASP A 159 -49.71 -13.60 -2.00
CA ASP A 159 -49.31 -14.49 -3.10
C ASP A 159 -48.47 -15.66 -2.59
N LEU A 160 -47.64 -15.43 -1.57
CA LEU A 160 -46.81 -16.46 -0.94
C LEU A 160 -47.64 -17.43 -0.08
N VAL A 161 -48.72 -16.95 0.56
CA VAL A 161 -49.70 -17.80 1.25
C VAL A 161 -50.43 -18.70 0.24
N ARG A 162 -50.85 -18.13 -0.89
CA ARG A 162 -51.51 -18.87 -1.98
C ARG A 162 -50.61 -19.92 -2.62
N GLU A 163 -49.31 -19.66 -2.74
CA GLU A 163 -48.32 -20.65 -3.19
C GLU A 163 -47.94 -21.68 -2.11
N GLY A 164 -48.48 -21.56 -0.90
CA GLY A 164 -48.23 -22.49 0.22
C GLY A 164 -46.83 -22.36 0.83
N ILE A 165 -46.13 -21.26 0.54
CA ILE A 165 -44.80 -20.95 1.06
C ILE A 165 -44.91 -20.27 2.44
N LEU A 166 -45.92 -19.43 2.64
CA LEU A 166 -46.21 -18.72 3.89
C LEU A 166 -47.49 -19.28 4.54
N LYS A 167 -47.53 -19.38 5.88
CA LYS A 167 -48.73 -19.75 6.63
C LYS A 167 -49.55 -18.49 6.93
N GLU A 168 -50.88 -18.60 6.91
CA GLU A 168 -51.83 -17.48 7.11
C GLU A 168 -51.65 -16.73 8.44
N ASP A 169 -51.06 -17.40 9.44
CA ASP A 169 -50.88 -16.87 10.81
C ASP A 169 -49.57 -16.06 10.98
N GLU A 170 -48.65 -16.11 10.00
CA GLU A 170 -47.28 -15.56 10.09
C GLU A 170 -47.08 -14.33 9.18
N ASP A 171 -48.16 -13.66 8.79
CA ASP A 171 -48.11 -12.40 8.03
C ASP A 171 -47.39 -11.31 8.83
N THR A 172 -46.12 -11.04 8.52
CA THR A 172 -45.26 -10.08 9.23
C THR A 172 -45.64 -8.60 9.03
N THR A 173 -46.78 -8.32 8.39
CA THR A 173 -47.31 -6.96 8.13
C THR A 173 -48.43 -6.55 9.10
N LYS A 174 -48.80 -7.42 10.06
CA LYS A 174 -49.87 -7.18 11.04
C LYS A 174 -49.37 -6.70 12.43
N GLU A 175 -48.20 -6.06 12.53
CA GLU A 175 -47.78 -5.29 13.73
C GLU A 175 -48.08 -3.79 13.59
#